data_AF-A0A534GE73-F1
#
_entry.id   AF-A0A534GE73-F1
#
_cell.length_a   1.000
_cell.length_b   1.000
_cell.length_c   1.000
_cell.angle_alpha   90.00
_cell.angle_beta   90.00
_cell.angle_gamma   90.00
#
_symmetry.space_group_name_H-M   'P 1'
#
loop_
_entity.id
_entity.type
_entity.pdbx_description
1 polymer ?
#
loop_
_entity_poly.entity_id
_entity_poly.type
_entity_poly.pdbx_seq_one_letter_code
_entity_poly.pdbx_strand_id
1 'polypeptide(L)'
;MNAESQARLYSREPSGPKLEVLGPKLERSEEVLTPLALQLLASLHRRFNPRRLELLAARAKRQAEFDDGALPDFLRATEAVRAGNWRIS
;
A
#
# COMPACT_ATOMS: atom_id res chain seq x y z
N MET A 1 -29.66 18.97 -14.09
CA MET A 1 -28.19 19.07 -14.00
C MET A 1 -27.82 19.12 -12.52
N ASN A 2 -27.39 18.09 -11.81
CA ASN A 2 -26.17 17.31 -12.02
C ASN A 2 -26.13 16.04 -11.12
N ALA A 3 -27.16 15.18 -11.14
CA ALA A 3 -27.04 13.86 -10.51
C ALA A 3 -26.19 12.89 -11.37
N GLU A 4 -26.21 13.06 -12.69
CA GLU A 4 -25.49 12.23 -13.66
C GLU A 4 -23.99 12.54 -13.75
N SER A 5 -23.55 13.71 -13.29
CA SER A 5 -22.15 14.16 -13.38
C SER A 5 -21.23 13.46 -12.38
N GLN A 6 -21.78 12.97 -11.26
CA GLN A 6 -21.01 12.22 -10.25
C GLN A 6 -20.85 10.74 -10.61
N ALA A 7 -21.81 10.17 -11.34
CA ALA A 7 -21.77 8.77 -11.78
C ALA A 7 -20.65 8.49 -12.80
N ARG A 8 -20.23 9.48 -13.57
CA ARG A 8 -19.18 9.33 -14.60
C ARG A 8 -17.74 9.34 -14.06
N LEU A 9 -17.51 9.79 -12.82
CA LEU A 9 -16.17 9.87 -12.21
C LEU A 9 -15.70 8.54 -11.60
N TYR A 10 -16.62 7.59 -11.35
CA TYR A 10 -16.29 6.29 -10.74
C TYR A 10 -16.21 5.13 -11.75
N SER A 11 -16.47 5.42 -13.03
CA SER A 11 -16.39 4.43 -14.10
C SER A 11 -14.97 4.31 -14.64
N ARG A 12 -14.10 3.66 -13.88
CA ARG A 12 -12.98 2.92 -14.46
C ARG A 12 -12.90 1.62 -13.71
N GLU A 13 -13.75 0.67 -14.12
CA GLU A 13 -13.78 -0.66 -13.53
C GLU A 13 -12.37 -1.21 -13.40
N PRO A 14 -11.92 -1.52 -12.18
CA PRO A 14 -10.81 -2.40 -12.01
C PRO A 14 -11.39 -3.81 -11.85
N SER A 15 -11.47 -4.52 -12.97
CA SER A 15 -11.56 -5.99 -12.99
C SER A 15 -10.38 -6.52 -12.18
N GLY A 16 -10.63 -6.86 -10.92
CA GLY A 16 -9.65 -7.29 -9.95
C GLY A 16 -10.30 -8.26 -8.98
N PRO A 17 -9.51 -9.01 -8.20
CA PRO A 17 -10.03 -10.05 -7.34
C PRO A 17 -11.12 -9.49 -6.43
N LYS A 18 -12.20 -10.26 -6.32
CA LYS A 18 -13.35 -9.96 -5.47
C LYS A 18 -12.83 -9.76 -4.05
N LEU A 19 -13.04 -8.57 -3.48
CA LEU A 19 -12.74 -8.33 -2.07
C LEU A 19 -13.73 -9.15 -1.24
N GLU A 20 -13.22 -9.95 -0.32
CA GLU A 20 -14.03 -10.76 0.57
C GLU A 20 -13.82 -10.28 2.02
N VAL A 21 -14.91 -10.04 2.73
CA VAL A 21 -14.89 -9.70 4.15
C VAL A 21 -15.15 -10.99 4.92
N LEU A 22 -14.09 -11.57 5.48
CA LEU A 22 -14.14 -12.87 6.16
C LEU A 22 -14.64 -12.79 7.62
N GLY A 23 -14.56 -11.60 8.22
CA GLY A 23 -15.00 -11.38 9.60
C GLY A 23 -16.53 -11.37 9.74
N PRO A 24 -17.05 -11.60 10.96
CA PRO A 24 -18.49 -11.48 11.21
C PRO A 24 -18.95 -10.04 10.97
N LYS A 25 -20.23 -9.86 10.61
CA LYS A 25 -20.82 -8.52 10.55
C LYS A 25 -20.85 -7.92 11.97
N LEU A 26 -20.16 -6.80 12.15
CA LEU A 26 -20.15 -6.05 13.41
C LEU A 26 -21.16 -4.91 13.35
N GLU A 27 -21.71 -4.51 14.50
CA GLU A 27 -22.52 -3.30 14.57
C GLU A 27 -21.76 -2.11 13.99
N ARG A 28 -22.44 -1.32 13.14
CA ARG A 28 -21.92 -0.10 12.51
C ARG A 28 -20.72 -0.30 11.58
N SER A 29 -20.33 -1.55 11.29
CA SER A 29 -19.25 -1.83 10.33
C SER A 29 -19.55 -1.28 8.94
N GLU A 30 -20.82 -1.18 8.56
CA GLU A 30 -21.25 -0.58 7.28
C GLU A 30 -20.93 0.93 7.15
N GLU A 31 -20.76 1.64 8.26
CA GLU A 31 -20.35 3.06 8.25
C GLU A 31 -18.89 3.23 7.79
N VAL A 32 -18.05 2.22 8.02
CA VAL A 32 -16.62 2.23 7.66
C VAL A 32 -16.40 1.44 6.36
N LEU A 33 -16.96 0.24 6.28
CA LEU A 33 -16.87 -0.67 5.12
C LEU A 33 -17.92 -0.33 4.06
N THR A 34 -18.06 0.96 3.77
CA THR A 34 -18.96 1.45 2.71
C THR A 34 -18.51 0.90 1.35
N PRO A 35 -19.42 0.80 0.36
CA PRO A 35 -19.05 0.35 -0.98
C PRO A 35 -17.88 1.14 -1.58
N LEU A 36 -17.84 2.46 -1.38
CA LEU A 36 -16.75 3.31 -1.85
C LEU A 36 -15.41 3.01 -1.15
N ALA A 37 -15.44 2.80 0.17
CA ALA A 37 -14.24 2.43 0.92
C ALA A 37 -13.68 1.08 0.46
N LEU A 38 -14.54 0.09 0.23
CA LEU A 38 -14.13 -1.22 -0.29
C LEU A 38 -13.54 -1.12 -1.70
N GLN A 39 -14.10 -0.28 -2.58
CA GLN A 39 -13.55 -0.01 -3.91
C GLN A 39 -12.16 0.66 -3.84
N LEU A 40 -11.99 1.64 -2.94
CA LEU A 40 -10.72 2.27 -2.67
C LEU A 40 -9.68 1.25 -2.19
N LEU A 41 -10.01 0.45 -1.17
CA LEU A 41 -9.14 -0.59 -0.63
C LEU A 41 -8.72 -1.60 -1.70
N ALA A 42 -9.65 -2.08 -2.51
CA ALA A 42 -9.34 -2.99 -3.61
C ALA A 42 -8.36 -2.35 -4.61
N SER A 43 -8.51 -1.06 -4.89
CA SER A 43 -7.65 -0.32 -5.82
C SER A 43 -6.24 -0.10 -5.25
N LEU A 44 -6.14 0.27 -3.98
CA LEU A 44 -4.87 0.37 -3.26
C LEU A 44 -4.16 -0.98 -3.21
N HIS A 45 -4.88 -2.05 -2.88
CA HIS A 45 -4.32 -3.40 -2.83
C HIS A 45 -3.74 -3.81 -4.18
N ARG A 46 -4.50 -3.69 -5.27
CA ARG A 46 -3.99 -4.02 -6.62
C ARG A 46 -2.76 -3.22 -6.99
N ARG A 47 -2.74 -1.93 -6.66
CA ARG A 47 -1.65 -1.03 -7.04
C ARG A 47 -0.37 -1.28 -6.22
N PHE A 48 -0.49 -1.54 -4.93
CA PHE A 48 0.66 -1.50 -4.01
C PHE A 48 1.05 -2.84 -3.39
N ASN A 49 0.16 -3.84 -3.39
CA ASN A 49 0.46 -5.14 -2.80
C ASN A 49 1.64 -5.87 -3.48
N PRO A 50 1.83 -5.84 -4.82
CA PRO A 50 2.99 -6.47 -5.44
C PRO A 50 4.31 -5.92 -4.87
N ARG A 51 4.45 -4.59 -4.82
CA ARG A 51 5.64 -3.95 -4.25
C ARG A 51 5.81 -4.24 -2.76
N ARG A 52 4.71 -4.30 -2.00
CA ARG A 52 4.75 -4.69 -0.57
C ARG A 52 5.35 -6.09 -0.40
N LEU A 53 4.93 -7.06 -1.21
CA LEU A 53 5.45 -8.43 -1.16
C LEU A 53 6.93 -8.49 -1.55
N GLU A 54 7.35 -7.77 -2.59
CA GLU A 54 8.77 -7.65 -2.96
C GLU A 54 9.63 -7.12 -1.81
N LEU A 55 9.17 -6.08 -1.10
CA LEU A 55 9.89 -5.50 0.02
C LEU A 55 9.96 -6.45 1.23
N LEU A 56 8.92 -7.26 1.46
CA LEU A 56 8.95 -8.28 2.51
C LEU A 56 9.97 -9.39 2.18
N ALA A 57 10.03 -9.84 0.93
CA ALA A 57 11.05 -10.79 0.48
C ALA A 57 12.47 -10.19 0.61
N ALA A 58 12.65 -8.92 0.26
CA ALA A 58 13.93 -8.22 0.42
C ALA A 58 14.37 -8.12 1.88
N ARG A 59 13.44 -7.96 2.83
CA ARG A 59 13.75 -8.01 4.27
C ARG A 59 14.26 -9.38 4.69
N ALA A 60 13.62 -10.46 4.26
CA ALA A 60 14.08 -11.82 4.57
C ALA A 60 15.48 -12.08 4.01
N LYS A 61 15.75 -11.64 2.78
CA LYS A 61 17.09 -11.72 2.18
C LYS A 61 18.13 -10.95 3.00
N ARG A 62 17.83 -9.70 3.38
CA ARG A 62 18.74 -8.86 4.16
C ARG A 62 19.02 -9.44 5.55
N GLN A 63 18.02 -10.08 6.16
CA GLN A 63 18.20 -10.77 7.43
C GLN A 63 19.18 -11.94 7.29
N ALA A 64 19.05 -12.76 6.24
CA ALA A 64 19.98 -13.87 5.99
C ALA A 64 21.43 -13.39 5.82
N GLU A 65 21.65 -12.23 5.18
CA GLU A 65 22.98 -11.62 5.08
C GLU A 65 23.54 -11.23 6.47
N PHE A 66 22.70 -10.74 7.37
CA PHE A 66 23.11 -10.42 8.74
C PHE A 66 23.39 -11.65 9.59
N ASP A 67 22.59 -12.71 9.41
CA ASP A 67 22.79 -13.99 10.11
C ASP A 67 24.12 -14.65 9.68
N ASP A 68 24.58 -14.40 8.44
CA ASP A 68 25.89 -14.81 7.92
C ASP A 68 27.06 -13.89 8.38
N GLY A 69 26.78 -12.95 9.29
CA GLY A 69 27.78 -12.10 9.94
C GLY A 69 28.00 -10.74 9.29
N ALA A 70 27.24 -10.36 8.25
CA ALA A 70 27.27 -8.98 7.77
C ALA A 70 26.71 -8.03 8.84
N LEU A 71 27.37 -6.89 9.04
CA LEU A 71 26.87 -5.84 9.94
C LEU A 71 26.23 -4.70 9.14
N PRO A 72 25.18 -4.05 9.66
CA PRO A 72 24.64 -2.83 9.06
C PRO A 72 25.67 -1.70 9.09
N ASP A 73 25.75 -0.94 7.99
CA ASP A 73 26.54 0.28 7.91
C ASP A 73 25.88 1.29 6.94
N PHE A 74 26.35 2.52 6.93
CA PHE A 74 25.84 3.57 6.06
C PHE A 74 26.08 3.28 4.59
N LEU A 75 24.99 3.25 3.82
CA LEU A 75 25.08 3.10 2.37
C LEU A 75 25.77 4.31 1.75
N ARG A 76 26.84 4.06 0.99
CA ARG A 76 27.53 5.10 0.19
C ARG A 76 26.58 5.77 -0.80
N ALA A 77 25.64 5.01 -1.38
CA ALA A 77 24.68 5.50 -2.36
C ALA A 77 23.78 6.65 -1.84
N THR A 78 23.60 6.77 -0.52
CA THR A 78 22.74 7.81 0.09
C THR A 78 23.53 8.90 0.81
N GLU A 79 24.86 8.99 0.61
CA GLU A 79 25.71 9.99 1.24
C GLU A 79 25.30 11.42 0.93
N ALA A 80 25.00 11.72 -0.33
CA ALA A 80 24.55 13.06 -0.75
C ALA A 80 23.25 13.49 -0.07
N VAL A 81 22.34 12.54 0.23
CA VAL A 81 21.10 12.84 0.97
C VAL A 81 21.41 13.18 2.43
N ARG A 82 22.36 12.48 3.06
CA ARG A 82 22.77 12.73 4.45
C ARG A 82 23.52 14.05 4.62
N ALA A 83 24.33 14.43 3.62
CA ALA A 83 25.12 15.66 3.64
C ALA A 83 24.33 16.90 3.14
N GLY A 84 23.13 16.70 2.57
CA GLY A 84 22.31 17.77 2.03
C GLY A 84 21.65 18.63 3.13
N ASN A 85 21.41 19.91 2.82
CA ASN A 85 20.71 20.84 3.70
C ASN A 85 19.20 20.87 3.36
N TRP A 86 18.40 20.03 4.01
CA TRP A 86 16.96 19.92 3.78
C TRP A 86 16.19 19.79 5.10
N ARG A 87 14.87 20.02 5.03
CA ARG A 87 13.92 19.82 6.13
C ARG A 87 12.64 19.17 5.59
N ILE A 88 11.89 18.50 6.47
CA ILE A 88 10.55 17.99 6.14
C ILE A 88 9.60 19.16 5.85
N SER A 89 8.67 18.95 4.92
CA SER A 89 7.59 19.88 4.58
C SER A 89 6.46 19.84 5.60
#